data_AF-A0A1I4Y8U5-F1
#
_entry.id   AF-A0A1I4Y8U5-F1
#
_cell.length_a   1.000
_cell.length_b   1.000
_cell.length_c   1.000
_cell.angle_alpha   90.00
_cell.angle_beta   90.00
_cell.angle_gamma   90.00
#
_symmetry.space_group_name_H-M   'P 1'
#
loop_
_entity.id
_entity.type
_entity.pdbx_description
1 polymer ?
#
loop_
_entity_poly.entity_id
_entity_poly.type
_entity_poly.pdbx_seq_one_letter_code
_entity_poly.pdbx_strand_id
1 'polypeptide(L)'
;MKNLKLLLYSVPLVATLMLQSCIYRVDDSPSRYSPYEPVYMSRQQLESSIKMSAPKSMTKAGKIYVKDSYIFITDENKGFHIYDNSNPNTPQLTGFLEVPGATDMAIKNNTIYINQAVDLVAVTINNGTVTVHKRIANTFPQKISPDGWGHSAGQNEIIVDWKS
;
A
#
# COMPACT_ATOMS: atom_id res chain seq x y z
N MET A 1 29.54 -62.49 -23.27
CA MET A 1 30.03 -61.38 -22.42
C MET A 1 29.59 -59.98 -22.86
N LYS A 2 29.26 -59.71 -24.14
CA LYS A 2 28.80 -58.37 -24.59
C LYS A 2 27.44 -57.95 -24.00
N ASN A 3 26.49 -58.88 -23.87
CA ASN A 3 25.14 -58.60 -23.36
C ASN A 3 25.11 -58.31 -21.84
N LEU A 4 26.10 -58.81 -21.09
CA LEU A 4 26.23 -58.56 -19.65
C LEU A 4 26.72 -57.13 -19.36
N LYS A 5 27.58 -56.59 -20.23
CA LYS A 5 28.00 -55.17 -20.15
C LYS A 5 26.84 -54.23 -20.46
N LEU A 6 25.99 -54.58 -21.44
CA LEU A 6 24.81 -53.78 -21.80
C LEU A 6 23.82 -53.66 -20.63
N LEU A 7 23.62 -54.76 -19.89
CA LEU A 7 22.79 -54.80 -18.67
C LEU A 7 23.40 -53.99 -17.51
N LEU A 8 24.73 -53.96 -17.41
CA LEU A 8 25.43 -53.20 -16.37
C LEU A 8 25.29 -51.68 -16.55
N TYR A 9 25.13 -51.19 -17.79
CA TYR A 9 24.93 -49.77 -18.08
C TYR A 9 23.46 -49.35 -18.08
N SER A 10 22.52 -50.28 -18.34
CA SER A 10 21.08 -49.95 -18.37
C SER A 10 20.49 -49.77 -16.97
N VAL A 11 20.96 -50.52 -15.97
CA VAL A 11 20.49 -50.43 -14.58
C VAL A 11 20.71 -49.05 -13.94
N PRO A 12 21.91 -48.43 -13.99
CA PRO A 12 22.10 -47.09 -13.44
C PRO A 12 21.32 -46.01 -14.21
N LEU A 13 21.15 -46.17 -15.54
CA LEU A 13 20.36 -45.23 -16.35
C LEU A 13 18.87 -45.24 -15.95
N VAL A 14 18.30 -46.43 -15.75
CA VAL A 14 16.92 -46.58 -15.27
C VAL A 14 16.78 -46.08 -13.83
N ALA A 15 17.78 -46.31 -12.96
CA ALA A 15 17.80 -45.77 -11.60
C ALA A 15 17.84 -44.23 -11.57
N THR A 16 18.57 -43.58 -12.49
CA THR A 16 18.57 -42.11 -12.61
C THR A 16 17.26 -41.54 -13.14
N LEU A 17 16.52 -42.29 -13.96
CA LEU A 17 15.18 -41.92 -14.43
C LEU A 17 14.13 -42.05 -13.32
N MET A 18 14.29 -43.01 -12.40
CA MET A 18 13.40 -43.21 -11.25
C MET A 18 13.61 -42.18 -10.12
N LEU A 19 14.74 -41.45 -10.12
CA LEU A 19 15.03 -40.36 -9.18
C LEU A 19 14.41 -39.01 -9.60
N GLN A 20 13.63 -38.96 -10.69
CA GLN A 20 12.87 -37.77 -11.05
C GLN A 20 11.57 -37.68 -10.23
N SER A 21 11.69 -37.46 -8.92
CA SER A 21 10.55 -37.27 -8.01
C SER A 21 9.91 -35.89 -8.11
N CYS A 22 10.10 -35.15 -9.21
CA CYS A 22 9.45 -33.86 -9.41
C CYS A 22 8.17 -34.04 -10.23
N ILE A 23 7.20 -34.78 -9.68
CA ILE A 23 5.81 -34.58 -10.08
C ILE A 23 5.36 -33.31 -9.36
N TYR A 24 5.44 -32.19 -10.05
CA TYR A 24 4.85 -30.93 -9.59
C TYR A 24 3.33 -31.14 -9.56
N ARG A 25 2.81 -31.59 -8.42
CA ARG A 25 1.37 -31.63 -8.19
C ARG A 25 0.90 -30.19 -8.11
N VAL A 26 0.21 -29.75 -9.15
CA VAL A 26 -0.35 -28.40 -9.29
C VAL A 26 -1.40 -28.11 -8.20
N ASP A 27 -1.83 -29.14 -7.45
CA ASP A 27 -2.98 -29.09 -6.56
C ASP A 27 -2.68 -28.55 -5.14
N ASP A 28 -1.41 -28.37 -4.75
CA ASP A 28 -1.03 -27.74 -3.46
C ASP A 28 -0.65 -26.25 -3.60
N SER A 29 -0.91 -25.63 -4.76
CA SER A 29 -0.65 -24.21 -4.92
C SER A 29 -1.71 -23.42 -4.13
N PRO A 30 -1.33 -22.57 -3.16
CA PRO A 30 -2.27 -21.60 -2.60
C PRO A 30 -2.90 -20.82 -3.75
N SER A 31 -4.19 -20.48 -3.60
CA SER A 31 -4.99 -19.73 -4.58
C SER A 31 -4.12 -18.79 -5.41
N ARG A 32 -4.06 -19.00 -6.74
CA ARG A 32 -3.36 -18.09 -7.67
C ARG A 32 -4.00 -16.70 -7.74
N TYR A 33 -5.12 -16.51 -7.06
CA TYR A 33 -5.87 -15.26 -7.03
C TYR A 33 -5.79 -14.65 -5.64
N SER A 34 -5.39 -13.38 -5.61
CA SER A 34 -5.47 -12.55 -4.42
C SER A 34 -6.94 -12.43 -4.00
N PRO A 35 -7.29 -12.63 -2.72
CA PRO A 35 -8.63 -12.37 -2.23
C PRO A 35 -8.92 -10.86 -2.12
N TYR A 36 -7.93 -10.01 -2.39
CA TYR A 36 -8.08 -8.57 -2.28
C TYR A 36 -8.59 -7.95 -3.58
N GLU A 37 -9.66 -7.17 -3.46
CA GLU A 37 -10.19 -6.36 -4.55
C GLU A 37 -9.65 -4.93 -4.47
N PRO A 38 -9.12 -4.37 -5.58
CA PRO A 38 -8.62 -3.00 -5.60
C PRO A 38 -9.77 -1.99 -5.50
N VAL A 39 -9.56 -0.95 -4.70
CA VAL A 39 -10.44 0.21 -4.63
C VAL A 39 -9.88 1.31 -5.52
N TYR A 40 -10.64 1.66 -6.55
CA TYR A 40 -10.24 2.67 -7.53
C TYR A 40 -10.78 4.06 -7.21
N MET A 41 -10.02 5.07 -7.62
CA MET A 41 -10.50 6.42 -7.86
C MET A 41 -10.12 6.87 -9.27
N SER A 42 -10.96 7.73 -9.87
CA SER A 42 -10.56 8.43 -11.08
C SER A 42 -9.49 9.48 -10.78
N ARG A 43 -8.68 9.85 -11.78
CA ARG A 43 -7.70 10.94 -11.64
C ARG A 43 -8.32 12.23 -11.07
N GLN A 44 -9.46 12.66 -11.62
CA GLN A 44 -10.16 13.87 -11.18
C GLN A 44 -10.65 13.78 -9.72
N GLN A 45 -11.15 12.61 -9.32
CA GLN A 45 -11.58 12.38 -7.93
C GLN A 45 -10.38 12.43 -6.99
N LEU A 46 -9.27 11.78 -7.35
CA LEU A 46 -8.05 11.80 -6.52
C LEU A 46 -7.55 13.24 -6.32
N GLU A 47 -7.48 14.02 -7.39
CA GLU A 47 -6.96 15.39 -7.35
C GLU A 47 -7.80 16.35 -6.51
N SER A 48 -9.11 16.12 -6.44
CA SER A 48 -10.06 16.94 -5.66
C SER A 48 -10.38 16.38 -4.26
N SER A 49 -9.79 15.24 -3.87
CA SER A 49 -10.18 14.52 -2.66
C SER A 49 -9.56 15.03 -1.35
N ILE A 50 -8.49 15.83 -1.41
CA ILE A 50 -7.78 16.27 -0.20
C ILE A 50 -8.57 17.37 0.51
N LYS A 51 -9.03 17.08 1.74
CA LYS A 51 -9.81 18.03 2.54
C LYS A 51 -9.76 17.71 4.04
N MET A 52 -10.13 18.68 4.86
CA MET A 52 -10.40 18.44 6.28
C MET A 52 -11.82 17.88 6.46
N SER A 53 -11.97 17.01 7.45
CA SER A 53 -13.27 16.59 7.98
C SER A 53 -13.25 16.49 9.50
N ALA A 54 -14.44 16.26 10.07
CA ALA A 54 -14.61 16.11 11.50
C ALA A 54 -13.77 14.92 12.03
N PRO A 55 -13.39 14.96 13.33
CA PRO A 55 -12.84 13.81 14.03
C PRO A 55 -13.62 12.52 13.73
N LYS A 56 -12.91 11.44 13.43
CA LYS A 56 -13.51 10.12 13.20
C LYS A 56 -12.69 9.02 13.83
N SER A 57 -13.30 7.86 14.04
CA SER A 57 -12.60 6.70 14.59
C SER A 57 -11.53 6.19 13.63
N MET A 58 -10.38 5.82 14.19
CA MET A 58 -9.28 5.23 13.45
C MET A 58 -9.56 3.77 13.14
N THR A 59 -9.26 3.35 11.91
CA THR A 59 -9.46 1.95 11.51
C THR A 59 -8.18 1.14 11.42
N LYS A 60 -7.11 1.70 10.83
CA LYS A 60 -5.82 1.04 10.70
C LYS A 60 -4.70 2.05 10.97
N ALA A 61 -4.23 2.05 12.21
CA ALA A 61 -3.16 2.93 12.65
C ALA A 61 -1.86 2.62 11.89
N GLY A 62 -1.22 3.67 11.37
CA GLY A 62 0.12 3.61 10.78
C GLY A 62 1.12 4.45 11.56
N LYS A 63 1.93 5.24 10.84
CA LYS A 63 2.98 6.08 11.41
C LYS A 63 2.43 7.28 12.18
N ILE A 64 3.23 7.75 13.14
CA ILE A 64 2.99 8.94 13.97
C ILE A 64 3.99 10.04 13.56
N TYR A 65 3.51 11.27 13.42
CA TYR A 65 4.32 12.47 13.16
C TYR A 65 4.02 13.52 14.21
N VAL A 66 5.03 14.29 14.59
CA VAL A 66 4.89 15.38 15.56
C VAL A 66 5.39 16.67 14.90
N LYS A 67 4.58 17.72 15.00
CA LYS A 67 4.97 19.08 14.61
C LYS A 67 4.40 20.06 15.61
N ASP A 68 5.28 20.80 16.27
CA ASP A 68 4.92 21.72 17.36
C ASP A 68 4.07 20.99 18.40
N SER A 69 2.90 21.53 18.73
CA SER A 69 1.92 20.93 19.65
C SER A 69 0.94 20.00 18.95
N TYR A 70 1.19 19.53 17.73
CA TYR A 70 0.28 18.64 17.01
C TYR A 70 0.89 17.26 16.78
N ILE A 71 0.04 16.23 16.91
CA ILE A 71 0.35 14.85 16.54
C ILE A 71 -0.53 14.46 15.36
N PHE A 72 0.10 13.89 14.33
CA PHE A 72 -0.59 13.32 13.18
C PHE A 72 -0.43 11.80 13.24
N ILE A 73 -1.54 11.06 13.11
CA ILE A 73 -1.49 9.59 13.07
C ILE A 73 -2.13 9.12 11.76
N THR A 74 -1.39 8.31 11.01
CA THR A 74 -1.88 7.76 9.75
C THR A 74 -3.04 6.80 10.01
N ASP A 75 -4.11 6.93 9.25
CA ASP A 75 -5.10 5.87 9.03
C ASP A 75 -4.87 5.37 7.61
N GLU A 76 -4.26 4.19 7.48
CA GLU A 76 -3.71 3.72 6.22
C GLU A 76 -4.74 3.81 5.08
N ASN A 77 -4.30 4.37 3.95
CA ASN A 77 -5.08 4.60 2.73
C ASN A 77 -6.27 5.57 2.88
N LYS A 78 -6.49 6.16 4.06
CA LYS A 78 -7.61 7.07 4.33
C LYS A 78 -7.17 8.50 4.59
N GLY A 79 -6.02 8.69 5.23
CA GLY A 79 -5.50 10.00 5.58
C GLY A 79 -4.88 10.04 6.98
N PHE A 80 -5.06 11.15 7.70
CA PHE A 80 -4.35 11.40 8.94
C PHE A 80 -5.24 12.02 10.01
N HIS A 81 -5.28 11.39 11.18
CA HIS A 81 -5.87 11.93 12.40
C HIS A 81 -4.99 13.04 12.95
N ILE A 82 -5.59 14.14 13.36
CA ILE A 82 -4.88 15.32 13.87
C ILE A 82 -5.29 15.54 15.31
N TYR A 83 -4.31 15.43 16.20
CA TYR A 83 -4.46 15.68 17.62
C TYR A 83 -3.79 17.00 18.01
N ASP A 84 -4.49 17.83 18.77
CA ASP A 84 -3.87 18.85 19.61
C ASP A 84 -3.24 18.17 20.84
N ASN A 85 -1.95 18.38 21.00
CA ASN A 85 -1.09 17.85 22.04
C ASN A 85 -0.43 18.98 22.86
N SER A 86 -1.10 20.13 22.97
CA SER A 86 -0.68 21.24 23.86
C SER A 86 -0.59 20.82 25.33
N ASN A 87 -1.44 19.87 25.76
CA ASN A 87 -1.27 19.14 27.02
C ASN A 87 -0.96 17.65 26.74
N PRO A 88 0.31 17.21 26.89
CA PRO A 88 0.71 15.83 26.62
C PRO A 88 0.01 14.76 27.49
N ASN A 89 -0.53 15.15 28.64
CA ASN A 89 -1.28 14.21 29.49
C ASN A 89 -2.70 13.96 28.98
N THR A 90 -3.23 14.83 28.11
CA THR A 90 -4.60 14.74 27.58
C THR A 90 -4.67 15.21 26.11
N PRO A 91 -4.08 14.49 25.14
CA PRO A 91 -4.18 14.85 23.72
C PRO A 91 -5.64 14.80 23.24
N GLN A 92 -6.04 15.75 22.39
CA GLN A 92 -7.41 15.88 21.89
C GLN A 92 -7.47 15.71 20.38
N LEU A 93 -8.32 14.80 19.89
CA LEU A 93 -8.54 14.63 18.46
C LEU A 93 -9.35 15.83 17.92
N THR A 94 -8.70 16.69 17.13
CA THR A 94 -9.31 17.94 16.62
C THR A 94 -9.82 17.83 15.19
N GLY A 95 -9.36 16.86 14.42
CA GLY A 95 -9.85 16.68 13.05
C GLY A 95 -9.21 15.51 12.32
N PHE A 96 -9.63 15.34 11.06
CA PHE A 96 -9.07 14.34 10.16
C PHE A 96 -8.76 15.00 8.81
N LEU A 97 -7.52 14.81 8.33
CA LEU A 97 -7.12 15.18 6.98
C LEU A 97 -7.40 13.99 6.05
N GLU A 98 -8.42 14.10 5.21
CA GLU A 98 -8.75 13.08 4.22
C GLU A 98 -7.73 13.12 3.08
N VAL A 99 -7.03 11.99 2.89
CA VAL A 99 -6.12 11.80 1.78
C VAL A 99 -6.20 10.34 1.33
N PRO A 100 -7.18 10.00 0.47
CA PRO A 100 -7.34 8.65 -0.05
C PRO A 100 -6.04 8.13 -0.69
N GLY A 101 -5.64 6.93 -0.30
CA GLY A 101 -4.41 6.27 -0.77
C GLY A 101 -3.12 6.72 -0.10
N ALA A 102 -3.17 7.64 0.86
CA ALA A 102 -1.99 8.04 1.62
C ALA A 102 -1.55 6.98 2.64
N THR A 103 -0.25 6.82 2.78
CA THR A 103 0.35 5.95 3.81
C THR A 103 1.43 6.63 4.63
N ASP A 104 1.91 7.79 4.19
CA ASP A 104 3.08 8.46 4.73
C ASP A 104 3.00 9.98 4.53
N MET A 105 3.70 10.71 5.38
CA MET A 105 3.91 12.15 5.18
C MET A 105 5.28 12.58 5.67
N ALA A 106 5.72 13.75 5.23
CA ALA A 106 6.81 14.49 5.84
C ALA A 106 6.38 15.94 6.06
N ILE A 107 6.85 16.55 7.14
CA ILE A 107 6.51 17.94 7.47
C ILE A 107 7.80 18.77 7.46
N LYS A 108 7.82 19.84 6.68
CA LYS A 108 8.90 20.83 6.69
C LYS A 108 8.29 22.23 6.79
N ASN A 109 8.65 22.96 7.84
CA ASN A 109 8.00 24.22 8.20
C ASN A 109 6.48 24.00 8.31
N ASN A 110 5.66 24.73 7.55
CA ASN A 110 4.21 24.54 7.49
C ASN A 110 3.72 23.64 6.35
N THR A 111 4.63 23.15 5.50
CA THR A 111 4.25 22.32 4.35
C THR A 111 4.29 20.84 4.72
N ILE A 112 3.18 20.16 4.45
CA ILE A 112 3.04 18.72 4.57
C ILE A 112 3.19 18.12 3.17
N TYR A 113 4.14 17.21 3.02
CA TYR A 113 4.37 16.43 1.82
C TYR A 113 3.77 15.05 2.01
N ILE A 114 2.90 14.63 1.10
CA ILE A 114 2.08 13.41 1.28
C ILE A 114 2.23 12.53 0.04
N ASN A 115 2.39 11.23 0.27
CA ASN A 115 2.34 10.23 -0.80
C ASN A 115 0.88 9.84 -1.07
N GLN A 116 0.15 10.62 -1.87
CA GLN A 116 -1.24 10.27 -2.18
C GLN A 116 -1.28 9.24 -3.32
N ALA A 117 -1.37 7.96 -2.98
CA ALA A 117 -1.32 6.86 -3.94
C ALA A 117 -0.11 7.00 -4.89
N VAL A 118 -0.35 7.29 -6.17
CA VAL A 118 0.69 7.44 -7.20
C VAL A 118 1.33 8.85 -7.23
N ASP A 119 0.83 9.80 -6.46
CA ASP A 119 1.26 11.21 -6.52
C ASP A 119 2.03 11.65 -5.26
N LEU A 120 2.96 12.59 -5.44
CA LEU A 120 3.52 13.39 -4.36
C LEU A 120 2.80 14.74 -4.31
N VAL A 121 2.24 15.09 -3.15
CA VAL A 121 1.45 16.32 -2.98
C VAL A 121 2.03 17.16 -1.85
N ALA A 122 2.18 18.46 -2.08
CA ALA A 122 2.56 19.45 -1.07
C ALA A 122 1.35 20.29 -0.69
N VAL A 123 0.98 20.27 0.60
CA VAL A 123 -0.18 20.99 1.13
C VAL A 123 0.18 21.81 2.36
N THR A 124 -0.65 22.81 2.66
CA THR A 124 -0.67 23.48 3.97
C THR A 124 -2.07 23.40 4.55
N ILE A 125 -2.17 23.42 5.88
CA ILE A 125 -3.44 23.49 6.60
C ILE A 125 -3.44 24.78 7.42
N ASN A 126 -4.41 25.65 7.17
CA ASN A 126 -4.58 26.91 7.90
C ASN A 126 -6.04 27.02 8.35
N ASN A 127 -6.29 27.11 9.67
CA ASN A 127 -7.62 27.23 10.25
C ASN A 127 -8.64 26.21 9.67
N GLY A 128 -8.22 24.93 9.57
CA GLY A 128 -9.05 23.85 9.03
C GLY A 128 -9.25 23.87 7.51
N THR A 129 -8.65 24.83 6.79
CA THR A 129 -8.67 24.86 5.32
C THR A 129 -7.39 24.26 4.77
N VAL A 130 -7.52 23.33 3.82
CA VAL A 130 -6.37 22.74 3.11
C VAL A 130 -6.11 23.51 1.82
N THR A 131 -4.85 23.83 1.58
CA THR A 131 -4.39 24.41 0.30
C THR A 131 -3.38 23.47 -0.33
N VAL A 132 -3.66 22.99 -1.55
CA VAL A 132 -2.72 22.21 -2.36
C VAL A 132 -1.84 23.17 -3.14
N HIS A 133 -0.54 23.18 -2.85
CA HIS A 133 0.43 24.07 -3.50
C HIS A 133 1.00 23.44 -4.77
N LYS A 134 1.28 22.13 -4.72
CA LYS A 134 1.86 21.40 -5.84
C LYS A 134 1.46 19.93 -5.77
N ARG A 135 1.23 19.35 -6.95
CA ARG A 135 1.09 17.93 -7.17
C ARG A 135 2.10 17.50 -8.23
N ILE A 136 2.84 16.44 -7.95
CA ILE A 136 3.73 15.79 -8.92
C ILE A 136 3.11 14.41 -9.18
N ALA A 137 2.42 14.30 -10.31
CA ALA A 137 1.67 13.10 -10.64
C ALA A 137 2.60 11.93 -10.97
N ASN A 138 2.17 10.71 -10.66
CA ASN A 138 2.88 9.45 -10.99
C ASN A 138 4.33 9.42 -10.48
N THR A 139 4.57 10.02 -9.31
CA THR A 139 5.87 9.95 -8.63
C THR A 139 6.12 8.54 -8.07
N PHE A 140 5.05 7.84 -7.69
CA PHE A 140 5.10 6.52 -7.07
C PHE A 140 4.42 5.47 -7.98
N PRO A 141 4.85 4.20 -7.92
CA PRO A 141 4.14 3.12 -8.61
C PRO A 141 2.73 2.91 -8.04
N GLN A 142 1.87 2.21 -8.79
CA GLN A 142 0.57 1.77 -8.30
C GLN A 142 0.73 0.88 -7.06
N LYS A 143 -0.24 0.97 -6.14
CA LYS A 143 -0.24 0.16 -4.93
C LYS A 143 -0.37 -1.32 -5.29
N ILE A 144 0.37 -2.17 -4.58
CA ILE A 144 0.21 -3.62 -4.61
C ILE A 144 -0.76 -4.06 -3.51
N SER A 145 -1.37 -5.22 -3.68
CA SER A 145 -2.25 -5.81 -2.67
C SER A 145 -1.45 -6.21 -1.42
N PRO A 146 -2.11 -6.38 -0.26
CA PRO A 146 -1.43 -6.79 0.98
C PRO A 146 -0.67 -8.12 0.89
N ASP A 147 -1.08 -9.03 0.00
CA ASP A 147 -0.43 -10.30 -0.29
C ASP A 147 0.60 -10.22 -1.44
N GLY A 148 0.91 -9.01 -1.93
CA GLY A 148 2.02 -8.75 -2.84
C GLY A 148 1.71 -8.87 -4.33
N TRP A 149 0.44 -9.04 -4.71
CA TRP A 149 0.03 -9.09 -6.10
C TRP A 149 -0.16 -7.70 -6.70
N GLY A 150 0.32 -7.50 -7.92
CA GLY A 150 -0.02 -6.34 -8.73
C GLY A 150 -1.37 -6.52 -9.40
N HIS A 151 -2.08 -5.42 -9.62
CA HIS A 151 -3.30 -5.41 -10.42
C HIS A 151 -3.22 -4.35 -11.51
N SER A 152 -3.82 -4.63 -12.66
CA SER A 152 -3.83 -3.70 -13.79
C SER A 152 -4.83 -2.59 -13.51
N ALA A 153 -4.36 -1.35 -13.39
CA ALA A 153 -5.23 -0.18 -13.37
C ALA A 153 -5.36 0.38 -14.79
N GLY A 154 -6.57 0.74 -15.22
CA GLY A 154 -6.80 1.45 -16.47
C GLY A 154 -6.14 2.83 -16.50
N GLN A 155 -6.12 3.47 -17.68
CA GLN A 155 -5.39 4.73 -17.91
C GLN A 155 -5.80 5.87 -16.95
N ASN A 156 -7.04 5.88 -16.45
CA ASN A 156 -7.56 6.87 -15.51
C ASN A 156 -7.92 6.31 -14.14
N GLU A 157 -7.53 5.07 -13.85
CA GLU A 157 -7.82 4.39 -12.59
C GLU A 157 -6.59 4.41 -11.69
N ILE A 158 -6.81 4.74 -10.42
CA ILE A 158 -5.76 4.80 -9.41
C ILE A 158 -6.20 3.95 -8.25
N ILE A 159 -5.39 2.96 -7.90
CA ILE A 159 -5.66 2.11 -6.74
C ILE A 159 -5.32 2.92 -5.50
N VAL A 160 -6.33 3.20 -4.68
CA VAL A 160 -6.18 3.95 -3.43
C VAL A 160 -6.24 3.04 -2.21
N ASP A 161 -6.91 1.88 -2.28
CA ASP A 161 -7.03 0.95 -1.15
C ASP A 161 -7.30 -0.48 -1.66
N TRP A 162 -7.40 -1.44 -0.74
CA TRP A 162 -7.73 -2.84 -1.01
C TRP A 162 -8.77 -3.33 -0.01
N LYS A 163 -9.76 -4.09 -0.51
CA LYS A 163 -10.79 -4.73 0.33
C LYS A 163 -10.61 -6.25 0.29
N SER A 164 -10.76 -6.90 1.44
CA SER A 164 -10.79 -8.37 1.58
C SER A 164 -12.20 -8.90 1.63
#